data_AF-A0A1Q7N9D7-F1
#
_entry.id   AF-A0A1Q7N9D7-F1
#
_cell.length_a   1.000
_cell.length_b   1.000
_cell.length_c   1.000
_cell.angle_alpha   90.00
_cell.angle_beta   90.00
_cell.angle_gamma   90.00
#
_symmetry.space_group_name_H-M   'P 1'
#
loop_
_entity.id
_entity.type
_entity.pdbx_description
1 polymer ?
#
loop_
_entity_poly.entity_id
_entity_poly.type
_entity_poly.pdbx_seq_one_letter_code
_entity_poly.pdbx_strand_id
1 'polypeptide(L)'
;MVHKLDSLIGISIYCTRTEGTGGKIRSSPDLFHVSEVLREKTLSMISSSGSYAVYKLKKSGIDTNHALSEIFRRYGLKLKALGLKDANATTEQYVCDTSTGRGISDITTNRYTLEKIGFVPKPITKKDMIGNKFKIKIEDADFAKISNFKDQDKILNFYGYQRFGSRRPVSHLVGKAILQKNFEIAIEVLLSFTSEYDLPENNKIRDMLKDKSNYPRVLNEIPPQMDVEILALKEFIDHGDSLKALRVIPLPLRRLFVEAFQSFIFNRTVSMAYDNSKELLQPLDSDVCFDKDDILGRYQNDPQQRLAIPLVGYSYSKKNRFDHEISQILAEEHVCPKDFFVKEMQEVSVEGGFRQAVMQCHNFSVYQSYLSFTLSRGSYATILLREIIKPSNPVVAGL
;
A
#
# COMPACT_ATOMS: atom_id res chain seq x y z
N MET A 1 5.49 -6.23 -23.11
CA MET A 1 5.68 -7.29 -22.10
C MET A 1 5.90 -6.60 -20.77
N VAL A 2 5.23 -7.06 -19.70
CA VAL A 2 5.44 -6.49 -18.35
C VAL A 2 6.74 -7.01 -17.74
N HIS A 3 7.26 -6.30 -16.75
CA HIS A 3 8.47 -6.71 -16.07
C HIS A 3 8.21 -7.88 -15.10
N LYS A 4 9.19 -8.76 -14.86
CA LYS A 4 9.05 -9.93 -13.96
C LYS A 4 8.53 -9.55 -12.56
N LEU A 5 9.01 -8.42 -12.01
CA LEU A 5 8.53 -7.92 -10.72
C LEU A 5 7.02 -7.60 -10.71
N ASP A 6 6.45 -7.16 -11.84
CA ASP A 6 5.00 -6.94 -11.97
C ASP A 6 4.27 -8.29 -11.87
N SER A 7 4.76 -9.29 -12.59
CA SER A 7 4.18 -10.63 -12.59
C SER A 7 4.23 -11.28 -11.21
N LEU A 8 5.31 -11.07 -10.45
CA LEU A 8 5.44 -11.54 -9.06
C LEU A 8 4.38 -10.96 -8.12
N ILE A 9 3.76 -9.82 -8.46
CA ILE A 9 2.70 -9.20 -7.66
C ILE A 9 1.33 -9.28 -8.34
N GLY A 10 1.18 -10.17 -9.32
CA GLY A 10 -0.08 -10.45 -10.00
C GLY A 10 -0.48 -9.45 -11.08
N ILE A 11 0.43 -8.62 -11.57
CA ILE A 11 0.17 -7.65 -12.64
C ILE A 11 0.78 -8.19 -13.95
N SER A 12 -0.06 -8.60 -14.90
CA SER A 12 0.40 -9.13 -16.20
C SER A 12 0.26 -8.16 -17.38
N ILE A 13 -0.33 -6.97 -17.16
CA ILE A 13 -0.72 -6.04 -18.23
C ILE A 13 -0.21 -4.60 -18.01
N TYR A 14 -0.23 -3.82 -19.09
CA TYR A 14 -0.34 -2.37 -19.05
C TYR A 14 -1.72 -1.99 -19.58
N CYS A 15 -2.42 -1.11 -18.88
CA CYS A 15 -3.76 -0.68 -19.30
C CYS A 15 -3.73 0.47 -20.31
N THR A 16 -2.59 1.16 -20.44
CA THR A 16 -2.38 2.24 -21.42
C THR A 16 -1.63 1.73 -22.66
N ARG A 17 -2.00 2.28 -23.82
CA ARG A 17 -1.36 1.95 -25.13
C ARG A 17 -0.24 2.91 -25.52
N THR A 18 -0.03 3.98 -24.75
CA THR A 18 1.02 4.98 -25.01
C THR A 18 2.40 4.34 -24.88
N GLU A 19 3.40 4.92 -25.54
CA GLU A 19 4.78 4.54 -25.29
C GLU A 19 5.22 4.95 -23.87
N GLY A 20 6.16 4.20 -23.31
CA GLY A 20 6.79 4.57 -22.04
C GLY A 20 7.73 5.76 -22.20
N THR A 21 7.69 6.68 -21.24
CA THR A 21 8.61 7.82 -21.21
C THR A 21 10.02 7.42 -20.81
N GLY A 22 10.19 6.28 -20.14
CA GLY A 22 11.39 5.99 -19.37
C GLY A 22 11.56 6.97 -18.21
N GLY A 23 12.79 7.05 -17.70
CA GLY A 23 13.16 7.92 -16.59
C GLY A 23 13.06 7.29 -15.21
N LYS A 24 13.38 8.08 -14.19
CA LYS A 24 13.49 7.66 -12.79
C LYS A 24 12.84 8.67 -11.85
N ILE A 25 12.36 8.18 -10.72
CA ILE A 25 11.78 8.98 -9.64
C ILE A 25 12.53 8.72 -8.32
N ARG A 26 12.31 9.57 -7.32
CA ARG A 26 12.84 9.42 -5.95
C ARG A 26 14.37 9.43 -5.83
N SER A 27 15.08 10.11 -6.74
CA SER A 27 16.53 10.35 -6.59
C SER A 27 16.85 11.20 -5.36
N SER A 28 15.92 12.03 -4.90
CA SER A 28 15.94 12.67 -3.58
C SER A 28 14.52 12.89 -3.04
N PRO A 29 14.32 13.05 -1.72
CA PRO A 29 13.01 13.31 -1.13
C PRO A 29 12.31 14.57 -1.68
N ASP A 30 13.08 15.58 -2.07
CA ASP A 30 12.56 16.86 -2.59
C ASP A 30 12.06 16.77 -4.04
N LEU A 31 12.21 15.61 -4.67
CA LEU A 31 11.66 15.34 -6.01
C LEU A 31 10.34 14.56 -5.94
N PHE A 32 9.91 14.15 -4.75
CA PHE A 32 8.69 13.38 -4.55
C PHE A 32 7.87 14.01 -3.42
N HIS A 33 6.93 14.87 -3.77
CA HIS A 33 6.05 15.53 -2.81
C HIS A 33 4.69 14.84 -2.72
N VAL A 34 4.20 14.68 -1.49
CA VAL A 34 2.87 14.16 -1.21
C VAL A 34 2.17 15.06 -0.22
N SER A 35 0.96 15.52 -0.53
CA SER A 35 0.12 16.30 0.36
C SER A 35 -1.22 15.59 0.55
N GLU A 36 -1.58 15.30 1.79
CA GLU A 36 -2.87 14.68 2.13
C GLU A 36 -4.03 15.64 1.85
N VAL A 37 -5.15 15.12 1.36
CA VAL A 37 -6.35 15.90 1.04
C VAL A 37 -7.52 15.42 1.91
N LEU A 38 -8.11 16.34 2.66
CA LEU A 38 -9.31 16.12 3.47
C LEU A 38 -10.59 16.45 2.70
N ARG A 39 -11.72 15.89 3.13
CA ARG A 39 -13.06 16.32 2.70
C ARG A 39 -13.26 17.80 3.05
N GLU A 40 -13.93 18.55 2.18
CA GLU A 40 -14.26 19.96 2.41
C GLU A 40 -15.03 20.16 3.73
N LYS A 41 -16.01 19.28 4.00
CA LYS A 41 -16.77 19.27 5.26
C LYS A 41 -15.86 19.15 6.49
N THR A 42 -14.79 18.35 6.41
CA THR A 42 -13.83 18.20 7.51
C THR A 42 -13.00 19.47 7.66
N LEU A 43 -12.52 20.05 6.55
CA LEU A 43 -11.78 21.32 6.57
C LEU A 43 -12.61 22.45 7.17
N SER A 44 -13.90 22.56 6.82
CA SER A 44 -14.80 23.58 7.38
C SER A 44 -15.08 23.42 8.88
N MET A 45 -14.84 22.23 9.45
CA MET A 45 -14.98 21.99 10.89
C MET A 45 -13.74 22.39 11.68
N ILE A 46 -12.60 22.64 11.01
CA ILE A 46 -11.38 23.11 11.67
C ILE A 46 -11.57 24.59 11.99
N SER A 47 -11.60 24.91 13.28
CA SER A 47 -11.83 26.28 13.74
C SER A 47 -10.80 26.72 14.78
N SER A 48 -10.84 27.99 15.18
CA SER A 48 -10.00 28.52 16.27
C SER A 48 -10.36 27.98 17.66
N SER A 49 -11.50 27.29 17.79
CA SER A 49 -11.99 26.69 19.03
C SER A 49 -12.43 25.24 18.84
N GLY A 50 -12.29 24.42 19.88
CA GLY A 50 -12.65 23.00 19.83
C GLY A 50 -11.92 22.21 20.90
N SER A 51 -12.09 20.89 20.86
CA SER A 51 -11.57 20.00 21.90
C SER A 51 -10.23 19.40 21.52
N TYR A 52 -10.04 19.04 20.24
CA TYR A 52 -8.88 18.31 19.76
C TYR A 52 -8.09 19.17 18.79
N ALA A 53 -6.81 19.39 19.08
CA ALA A 53 -5.93 20.15 18.20
C ALA A 53 -5.61 19.35 16.93
N VAL A 54 -5.70 20.02 15.78
CA VAL A 54 -5.31 19.48 14.48
C VAL A 54 -4.06 20.20 14.02
N TYR A 55 -3.12 19.42 13.51
CA TYR A 55 -1.86 19.90 12.98
C TYR A 55 -1.65 19.43 11.56
N LYS A 56 -0.86 20.20 10.83
CA LYS A 56 -0.26 19.82 9.56
C LYS A 56 1.21 19.45 9.83
N LEU A 57 1.52 18.17 9.66
CA LEU A 57 2.86 17.61 9.81
C LEU A 57 3.53 17.52 8.44
N LYS A 58 4.55 18.35 8.20
CA LYS A 58 5.43 18.25 7.03
C LYS A 58 6.73 17.57 7.46
N LYS A 59 7.14 16.52 6.77
CA LYS A 59 8.35 15.74 7.09
C LYS A 59 9.15 15.38 5.84
N SER A 60 10.46 15.20 5.98
CA SER A 60 11.35 14.69 4.94
C SER A 60 12.44 13.81 5.57
N GLY A 61 12.75 12.66 4.95
CA GLY A 61 13.80 11.74 5.42
C GLY A 61 13.48 11.00 6.74
N ILE A 62 12.22 11.00 7.18
CA ILE A 62 11.73 10.30 8.37
C ILE A 62 10.33 9.74 8.08
N ASP A 63 10.00 8.53 8.56
CA ASP A 63 8.65 7.99 8.44
C ASP A 63 7.70 8.58 9.48
N THR A 64 6.40 8.37 9.27
CA THR A 64 5.36 8.94 10.12
C THR A 64 5.48 8.48 11.57
N ASN A 65 5.72 7.20 11.85
CA ASN A 65 5.71 6.69 13.23
C ASN A 65 6.88 7.25 14.03
N HIS A 66 8.09 7.26 13.46
CA HIS A 66 9.25 7.85 14.13
C HIS A 66 9.07 9.35 14.39
N ALA A 67 8.49 10.11 13.45
CA ALA A 67 8.19 11.52 13.66
C ALA A 67 7.20 11.71 14.83
N LEU A 68 6.11 10.94 14.88
CA LEU A 68 5.12 11.01 15.96
C LEU A 68 5.71 10.61 17.32
N SER A 69 6.53 9.55 17.36
CA SER A 69 7.22 9.10 18.58
C SER A 69 8.20 10.16 19.10
N GLU A 70 8.95 10.81 18.20
CA GLU A 70 9.85 11.90 18.56
C GLU A 70 9.07 13.10 19.12
N ILE A 71 7.98 13.48 18.48
CA ILE A 71 7.10 14.56 18.93
C ILE A 71 6.52 14.25 20.32
N PHE A 72 6.02 13.02 20.53
CA PHE A 72 5.50 12.60 21.83
C PHE A 72 6.56 12.69 22.92
N ARG A 73 7.77 12.16 22.68
CA ARG A 73 8.86 12.15 23.66
C ARG A 73 9.32 13.56 24.04
N ARG A 74 9.41 14.47 23.06
CA ARG A 74 9.92 15.84 23.27
C ARG A 74 8.86 16.80 23.82
N TYR A 75 7.59 16.66 23.41
CA TYR A 75 6.55 17.66 23.63
C TYR A 75 5.28 17.12 24.30
N GLY A 76 5.20 15.81 24.56
CA GLY A 76 4.05 15.18 25.20
C GLY A 76 2.79 15.05 24.33
N LEU A 77 2.82 15.47 23.06
CA LEU A 77 1.67 15.39 22.17
C LEU A 77 1.41 13.95 21.70
N LYS A 78 0.19 13.45 21.94
CA LYS A 78 -0.25 12.12 21.48
C LYS A 78 -0.97 12.23 20.15
N LEU A 79 -0.18 12.40 19.10
CA LEU A 79 -0.69 12.61 17.74
C LEU A 79 -1.05 11.30 17.03
N LYS A 80 -2.13 11.34 16.26
CA LYS A 80 -2.58 10.26 15.37
C LYS A 80 -2.67 10.75 13.93
N ALA A 81 -2.01 10.06 13.02
CA ALA A 81 -2.09 10.30 11.58
C ALA A 81 -3.26 9.56 10.93
N LEU A 82 -3.74 10.08 9.80
CA LEU A 82 -4.82 9.45 9.01
C LEU A 82 -4.30 8.33 8.09
N GLY A 83 -3.03 8.42 7.69
CA GLY A 83 -2.33 7.40 6.92
C GLY A 83 -0.83 7.45 7.18
N LEU A 84 -0.12 6.40 6.79
CA LEU A 84 1.34 6.43 6.75
C LEU A 84 1.77 7.03 5.41
N LYS A 85 2.87 7.77 5.40
CA LYS A 85 3.49 8.32 4.19
C LYS A 85 4.96 7.93 4.16
N ASP A 86 5.49 7.71 2.96
CA ASP A 86 6.87 7.28 2.75
C ASP A 86 7.88 8.24 3.40
N ALA A 87 8.98 7.69 3.91
CA ALA A 87 10.13 8.48 4.40
C ALA A 87 10.96 9.07 3.25
N ASN A 88 11.01 8.38 2.11
CA ASN A 88 11.73 8.78 0.90
C ASN A 88 10.90 9.75 0.03
N ALA A 89 10.34 10.77 0.68
CA ALA A 89 9.49 11.79 0.09
C ALA A 89 9.37 12.98 1.05
N THR A 90 9.15 14.17 0.51
CA THR A 90 8.71 15.33 1.30
C THR A 90 7.18 15.27 1.41
N THR A 91 6.67 14.95 2.59
CA THR A 91 5.25 14.64 2.80
C THR A 91 4.61 15.62 3.77
N GLU A 92 3.40 16.09 3.45
CA GLU A 92 2.54 16.90 4.30
C GLU A 92 1.24 16.14 4.58
N GLN A 93 0.92 15.94 5.86
CA GLN A 93 -0.24 15.16 6.30
C GLN A 93 -0.93 15.79 7.50
N TYR A 94 -2.22 15.48 7.69
CA TYR A 94 -2.96 15.92 8.86
C TYR A 94 -2.76 14.94 10.01
N VAL A 95 -2.52 15.48 11.21
CA VAL A 95 -2.42 14.72 12.44
C VAL A 95 -3.26 15.37 13.52
N CYS A 96 -3.94 14.55 14.31
CA CYS A 96 -4.83 15.02 15.37
C CYS A 96 -4.28 14.61 16.72
N ASP A 97 -4.28 15.52 17.68
CA ASP A 97 -4.07 15.16 19.06
C ASP A 97 -5.23 14.27 19.54
N THR A 98 -4.90 13.21 20.26
CA THR A 98 -5.88 12.32 20.88
C THR A 98 -6.30 12.80 22.27
N SER A 99 -5.58 13.76 22.82
CA SER A 99 -5.90 14.44 24.07
C SER A 99 -6.64 15.76 23.82
N THR A 100 -7.47 16.18 24.79
CA THR A 100 -8.14 17.48 24.73
C THR A 100 -7.25 18.57 25.29
N GLY A 101 -7.29 19.77 24.70
CA GLY A 101 -6.50 20.90 25.18
C GLY A 101 -6.25 21.97 24.14
N ARG A 102 -5.47 22.99 24.50
CA ARG A 102 -5.13 24.13 23.61
C ARG A 102 -4.11 23.79 22.51
N GLY A 103 -3.55 22.58 22.56
CA GLY A 103 -2.37 22.23 21.79
C GLY A 103 -1.18 23.12 22.10
N ILE A 104 -0.04 22.82 21.50
CA ILE A 104 1.16 23.68 21.52
C ILE A 104 1.23 24.56 20.26
N SER A 105 2.17 25.51 20.26
CA SER A 105 2.54 26.32 19.10
C SER A 105 3.27 25.49 18.05
N ASP A 106 3.56 26.11 16.90
CA ASP A 106 4.25 25.47 15.80
C ASP A 106 5.64 24.97 16.22
N ILE A 107 6.01 23.80 15.70
CA ILE A 107 7.34 23.20 15.89
C ILE A 107 8.05 23.20 14.54
N THR A 108 9.31 23.62 14.54
CA THR A 108 10.21 23.47 13.40
C THR A 108 11.47 22.74 13.83
N THR A 109 11.83 21.70 13.08
CA THR A 109 13.08 20.96 13.21
C THR A 109 13.74 20.83 11.85
N ASN A 110 14.94 20.24 11.79
CA ASN A 110 15.60 19.91 10.53
C ASN A 110 14.90 18.80 9.73
N ARG A 111 14.07 17.95 10.37
CA ARG A 111 13.43 16.78 9.72
C ARG A 111 11.94 16.95 9.49
N TYR A 112 11.27 17.78 10.29
CA TYR A 112 9.85 18.03 10.20
C TYR A 112 9.42 19.39 10.75
N THR A 113 8.29 19.87 10.26
CA THR A 113 7.53 20.97 10.85
C THR A 113 6.14 20.46 11.26
N LEU A 114 5.64 20.99 12.37
CA LEU A 114 4.29 20.72 12.87
C LEU A 114 3.59 22.06 13.05
N GLU A 115 2.66 22.38 12.17
CA GLU A 115 1.90 23.63 12.18
C GLU A 115 0.51 23.39 12.77
N LYS A 116 0.10 24.17 13.77
CA LYS A 116 -1.26 24.06 14.31
C LYS A 116 -2.23 24.80 13.41
N ILE A 117 -3.16 24.06 12.82
CA ILE A 117 -4.15 24.64 11.90
C ILE A 117 -5.49 24.97 12.58
N GLY A 118 -5.74 24.44 13.78
CA GLY A 118 -6.94 24.74 14.55
C GLY A 118 -7.39 23.57 15.41
N PHE A 119 -8.69 23.50 15.66
CA PHE A 119 -9.32 22.48 16.48
C PHE A 119 -10.56 21.91 15.81
N VAL A 120 -10.89 20.68 16.21
CA VAL A 120 -12.13 19.99 15.84
C VAL A 120 -12.88 19.52 17.09
N PRO A 121 -14.22 19.41 17.04
CA PRO A 121 -15.02 18.93 18.16
C PRO A 121 -14.86 17.41 18.39
N LYS A 122 -14.53 16.65 17.34
CA LYS A 122 -14.27 15.21 17.39
C LYS A 122 -13.00 14.89 16.62
N PRO A 123 -12.18 13.90 17.05
CA PRO A 123 -10.95 13.55 16.36
C PRO A 123 -11.19 13.17 14.90
N ILE A 124 -10.38 13.71 13.99
CA ILE A 124 -10.38 13.30 12.58
C ILE A 124 -9.90 11.86 12.43
N THR A 125 -10.44 11.18 11.43
CA THR A 125 -10.23 9.75 11.17
C THR A 125 -9.84 9.51 9.72
N LYS A 126 -9.44 8.27 9.40
CA LYS A 126 -9.09 7.89 8.01
C LYS A 126 -10.25 8.08 7.02
N LYS A 127 -11.49 8.19 7.50
CA LYS A 127 -12.68 8.43 6.65
C LYS A 127 -12.76 9.87 6.14
N ASP A 128 -12.09 10.79 6.83
CA ASP A 128 -12.06 12.21 6.50
C ASP A 128 -11.05 12.55 5.39
N MET A 129 -10.07 11.68 5.16
CA MET A 129 -9.14 11.78 4.03
C MET A 129 -9.80 11.24 2.75
N ILE A 130 -9.78 12.04 1.67
CA ILE A 130 -10.27 11.61 0.35
C ILE A 130 -9.15 11.10 -0.55
N GLY A 131 -7.90 11.51 -0.30
CA GLY A 131 -6.80 11.15 -1.19
C GLY A 131 -5.50 11.87 -0.87
N ASN A 132 -4.59 11.83 -1.85
CA ASN A 132 -3.29 12.47 -1.78
C ASN A 132 -3.00 13.20 -3.09
N LYS A 133 -2.55 14.43 -2.98
CA LYS A 133 -1.97 15.20 -4.08
C LYS A 133 -0.48 14.88 -4.17
N PHE A 134 -0.03 14.59 -5.37
CA PHE A 134 1.36 14.29 -5.69
C PHE A 134 1.93 15.41 -6.56
N LYS A 135 3.20 15.74 -6.32
CA LYS A 135 4.04 16.51 -7.24
C LYS A 135 5.39 15.80 -7.34
N ILE A 136 5.66 15.19 -8.48
CA ILE A 136 6.76 14.26 -8.66
C ILE A 136 7.59 14.68 -9.87
N LYS A 137 8.90 14.83 -9.68
CA LYS A 137 9.83 15.01 -10.81
C LYS A 137 10.16 13.64 -11.41
N ILE A 138 10.07 13.51 -12.72
CA ILE A 138 10.64 12.37 -13.45
C ILE A 138 11.91 12.85 -14.13
N GLU A 139 13.03 12.23 -13.80
CA GLU A 139 14.35 12.53 -14.34
C GLU A 139 14.65 11.59 -15.52
N ASP A 140 15.40 12.08 -16.51
CA ASP A 140 15.79 11.32 -17.71
C ASP A 140 14.63 10.71 -18.50
N ALA A 141 13.46 11.34 -18.45
CA ALA A 141 12.28 10.93 -19.21
C ALA A 141 12.14 11.68 -20.53
N ASP A 142 11.62 10.99 -21.54
CA ASP A 142 11.19 11.60 -22.79
C ASP A 142 9.79 12.21 -22.62
N PHE A 143 9.75 13.50 -22.29
CA PHE A 143 8.51 14.25 -22.08
C PHE A 143 7.72 14.53 -23.38
N ALA A 144 8.28 14.26 -24.57
CA ALA A 144 7.47 14.30 -25.79
C ALA A 144 6.37 13.23 -25.74
N LYS A 145 6.68 12.06 -25.17
CA LYS A 145 5.75 10.92 -25.07
C LYS A 145 4.63 11.11 -24.04
N ILE A 146 4.82 11.97 -23.04
CA ILE A 146 3.83 12.22 -21.97
C ILE A 146 2.86 13.35 -22.29
N SER A 147 3.25 14.28 -23.18
CA SER A 147 2.46 15.46 -23.54
C SER A 147 1.04 15.13 -24.01
N ASN A 148 0.82 13.90 -24.50
CA ASN A 148 -0.46 13.39 -24.99
C ASN A 148 -1.16 12.41 -24.02
N PHE A 149 -0.68 12.24 -22.79
CA PHE A 149 -1.28 11.32 -21.82
C PHE A 149 -2.64 11.86 -21.35
N LYS A 150 -3.72 11.23 -21.82
CA LYS A 150 -5.12 11.54 -21.49
C LYS A 150 -5.88 10.37 -20.86
N ASP A 151 -5.18 9.27 -20.61
CA ASP A 151 -5.76 8.01 -20.14
C ASP A 151 -5.76 7.89 -18.60
N GLN A 152 -5.61 9.00 -17.87
CA GLN A 152 -5.58 8.98 -16.39
C GLN A 152 -6.85 8.38 -15.77
N ASP A 153 -7.99 8.48 -16.44
CA ASP A 153 -9.28 7.93 -16.01
C ASP A 153 -9.48 6.46 -16.40
N LYS A 154 -8.47 5.83 -17.01
CA LYS A 154 -8.50 4.41 -17.44
C LYS A 154 -7.54 3.54 -16.66
N ILE A 155 -6.85 4.11 -15.68
CA ILE A 155 -5.77 3.41 -14.97
C ILE A 155 -6.36 2.45 -13.96
N LEU A 156 -6.01 1.18 -14.07
CA LEU A 156 -6.52 0.14 -13.17
C LEU A 156 -5.91 0.29 -11.78
N ASN A 157 -6.73 0.08 -10.74
CA ASN A 157 -6.36 0.37 -9.36
C ASN A 157 -5.62 -0.80 -8.68
N PHE A 158 -4.56 -1.29 -9.33
CA PHE A 158 -3.70 -2.34 -8.77
C PHE A 158 -3.13 -1.95 -7.40
N TYR A 159 -2.88 -2.94 -6.57
CA TYR A 159 -2.00 -2.78 -5.41
C TYR A 159 -0.55 -2.66 -5.90
N GLY A 160 0.15 -1.61 -5.48
CA GLY A 160 1.54 -1.33 -5.87
C GLY A 160 2.58 -2.18 -5.14
N TYR A 161 3.83 -2.11 -5.61
CA TYR A 161 4.96 -2.90 -5.09
C TYR A 161 5.15 -2.79 -3.57
N GLN A 162 4.90 -1.62 -3.00
CA GLN A 162 5.01 -1.35 -1.55
C GLN A 162 4.12 -2.27 -0.71
N ARG A 163 2.98 -2.74 -1.25
CA ARG A 163 2.06 -3.66 -0.55
C ARG A 163 2.69 -5.04 -0.34
N PHE A 164 3.58 -5.44 -1.25
CA PHE A 164 4.19 -6.75 -1.29
C PHE A 164 5.64 -6.76 -0.76
N GLY A 165 6.24 -5.58 -0.66
CA GLY A 165 7.67 -5.36 -0.41
C GLY A 165 8.37 -4.94 -1.71
N SER A 166 8.71 -3.66 -1.85
CA SER A 166 9.10 -3.06 -3.15
C SER A 166 10.24 -3.78 -3.86
N ARG A 167 11.27 -4.22 -3.12
CA ARG A 167 12.45 -4.93 -3.67
C ARG A 167 12.37 -6.44 -3.46
N ARG A 168 11.60 -6.87 -2.48
CA ARG A 168 11.45 -8.26 -2.04
C ARG A 168 9.96 -8.54 -1.88
N PRO A 169 9.24 -8.92 -2.97
CA PRO A 169 7.80 -9.11 -2.95
C PRO A 169 7.43 -10.40 -2.20
N VAL A 170 7.55 -10.40 -0.87
CA VAL A 170 7.45 -11.60 -0.01
C VAL A 170 6.16 -11.63 0.79
N SER A 171 5.53 -10.47 1.06
CA SER A 171 4.43 -10.38 2.03
C SER A 171 3.24 -11.29 1.69
N HIS A 172 2.89 -11.38 0.39
CA HIS A 172 1.80 -12.22 -0.07
C HIS A 172 2.13 -13.72 -0.04
N LEU A 173 3.41 -14.09 -0.16
CA LEU A 173 3.86 -15.48 -0.06
C LEU A 173 3.77 -15.98 1.39
N VAL A 174 4.17 -15.13 2.34
CA VAL A 174 3.96 -15.39 3.78
C VAL A 174 2.48 -15.49 4.09
N GLY A 175 1.67 -14.56 3.56
CA GLY A 175 0.21 -14.59 3.69
C GLY A 175 -0.44 -15.87 3.17
N LYS A 176 -0.03 -16.33 1.98
CA LYS A 176 -0.47 -17.60 1.40
C LYS A 176 -0.18 -18.78 2.33
N ALA A 177 1.05 -18.87 2.82
CA ALA A 177 1.46 -19.96 3.72
C ALA A 177 0.68 -19.95 5.04
N ILE A 178 0.39 -18.76 5.60
CA ILE A 178 -0.48 -18.60 6.78
C ILE A 178 -1.90 -19.11 6.50
N LEU A 179 -2.49 -18.75 5.36
CA LEU A 179 -3.84 -19.18 4.97
C LEU A 179 -3.91 -20.70 4.77
N GLN A 180 -2.85 -21.29 4.19
CA GLN A 180 -2.72 -22.73 4.04
C GLN A 180 -2.38 -23.45 5.35
N LYS A 181 -2.26 -22.72 6.46
CA LYS A 181 -1.86 -23.22 7.79
C LYS A 181 -0.48 -23.89 7.82
N ASN A 182 0.34 -23.61 6.81
CA ASN A 182 1.72 -24.05 6.74
C ASN A 182 2.62 -23.00 7.41
N PHE A 183 2.51 -22.88 8.74
CA PHE A 183 3.23 -21.87 9.53
C PHE A 183 4.75 -22.02 9.43
N GLU A 184 5.23 -23.25 9.27
CA GLU A 184 6.65 -23.55 9.01
C GLU A 184 7.13 -22.92 7.71
N ILE A 185 6.39 -23.12 6.61
CA ILE A 185 6.67 -22.48 5.32
C ILE A 185 6.54 -20.96 5.43
N ALA A 186 5.60 -20.44 6.22
CA ALA A 186 5.48 -19.00 6.42
C ALA A 186 6.74 -18.39 7.06
N ILE A 187 7.31 -19.06 8.07
CA ILE A 187 8.58 -18.66 8.68
C ILE A 187 9.76 -18.85 7.73
N GLU A 188 9.83 -19.99 7.02
CA GLU A 188 10.88 -20.23 6.04
C GLU A 188 10.90 -19.13 4.97
N VAL A 189 9.75 -18.84 4.35
CA VAL A 189 9.61 -17.78 3.34
C VAL A 189 9.98 -16.42 3.93
N LEU A 190 9.52 -16.08 5.13
CA LEU A 190 9.85 -14.82 5.78
C LEU A 190 11.37 -14.65 5.95
N LEU A 191 12.07 -15.71 6.36
CA LEU A 191 13.50 -15.67 6.67
C LEU A 191 14.39 -15.80 5.43
N SER A 192 14.08 -16.73 4.53
CA SER A 192 15.01 -17.22 3.50
C SER A 192 14.67 -16.80 2.06
N PHE A 193 13.46 -16.28 1.79
CA PHE A 193 13.09 -15.89 0.43
C PHE A 193 14.01 -14.77 -0.10
N THR A 194 14.76 -15.05 -1.17
CA THR A 194 15.64 -14.08 -1.83
C THR A 194 14.93 -13.37 -2.99
N SER A 195 15.45 -12.21 -3.37
CA SER A 195 14.97 -11.46 -4.53
C SER A 195 16.14 -10.85 -5.27
N GLU A 196 16.16 -10.98 -6.60
CA GLU A 196 17.19 -10.38 -7.46
C GLU A 196 17.24 -8.84 -7.36
N TYR A 197 16.19 -8.22 -6.81
CA TYR A 197 16.13 -6.77 -6.60
C TYR A 197 16.50 -6.34 -5.18
N ASP A 198 16.66 -7.26 -4.23
CA ASP A 198 17.14 -6.95 -2.86
C ASP A 198 18.65 -6.65 -2.85
N LEU A 199 19.19 -6.22 -1.72
CA LEU A 199 20.63 -6.00 -1.55
C LEU A 199 21.37 -7.35 -1.56
N PRO A 200 22.53 -7.47 -2.24
CA PRO A 200 23.32 -8.69 -2.27
C PRO A 200 23.67 -9.24 -0.88
N GLU A 201 23.97 -8.34 0.07
CA GLU A 201 24.32 -8.67 1.45
C GLU A 201 23.13 -9.30 2.18
N ASN A 202 21.93 -8.76 1.98
CA ASN A 202 20.69 -9.32 2.52
C ASN A 202 20.44 -10.72 1.92
N ASN A 203 20.55 -10.87 0.61
CA ASN A 203 20.35 -12.17 -0.05
C ASN A 203 21.30 -13.25 0.47
N LYS A 204 22.57 -12.90 0.72
CA LYS A 204 23.55 -13.84 1.29
C LYS A 204 23.10 -14.38 2.65
N ILE A 205 22.61 -13.50 3.53
CA ILE A 205 22.08 -13.89 4.85
C ILE A 205 20.86 -14.81 4.68
N ARG A 206 19.95 -14.46 3.78
CA ARG A 206 18.74 -15.26 3.50
C ARG A 206 19.05 -16.63 2.93
N ASP A 207 20.05 -16.73 2.06
CA ASP A 207 20.55 -18.00 1.53
C ASP A 207 21.11 -18.89 2.65
N MET A 208 21.84 -18.32 3.61
CA MET A 208 22.31 -19.06 4.78
C MET A 208 21.15 -19.54 5.67
N LEU A 209 20.07 -18.75 5.78
CA LEU A 209 18.84 -19.07 6.52
C LEU A 209 17.96 -20.12 5.81
N LYS A 210 18.33 -20.65 4.64
CA LYS A 210 17.64 -21.82 4.07
C LYS A 210 17.91 -23.09 4.88
N ASP A 211 19.06 -23.18 5.52
CA ASP A 211 19.42 -24.30 6.39
C ASP A 211 19.22 -23.90 7.86
N LYS A 212 18.28 -24.57 8.53
CA LYS A 212 17.94 -24.33 9.94
C LYS A 212 19.11 -24.55 10.89
N SER A 213 20.09 -25.38 10.52
CA SER A 213 21.29 -25.60 11.34
C SER A 213 22.12 -24.33 11.51
N ASN A 214 22.00 -23.38 10.58
CA ASN A 214 22.71 -22.10 10.62
C ASN A 214 22.05 -21.05 11.53
N TYR A 215 20.81 -21.27 12.01
CA TYR A 215 20.02 -20.25 12.70
C TYR A 215 20.75 -19.59 13.89
N PRO A 216 21.34 -20.33 14.84
CA PRO A 216 22.02 -19.71 15.99
C PRO A 216 23.24 -18.88 15.59
N ARG A 217 23.96 -19.33 14.56
CA ARG A 217 25.14 -18.63 14.04
C ARG A 217 24.74 -17.34 13.32
N VAL A 218 23.78 -17.45 12.40
CA VAL A 218 23.38 -16.35 11.51
C VAL A 218 22.65 -15.25 12.27
N LEU A 219 21.94 -15.56 13.38
CA LEU A 219 21.21 -14.56 14.17
C LEU A 219 22.06 -13.32 14.51
N ASN A 220 23.35 -13.50 14.81
CA ASN A 220 24.27 -12.40 15.14
C ASN A 220 24.85 -11.67 13.92
N GLU A 221 24.69 -12.23 12.72
CA GLU A 221 25.11 -11.65 11.44
C GLU A 221 23.97 -10.86 10.75
N ILE A 222 22.72 -11.02 11.20
CA ILE A 222 21.56 -10.31 10.63
C ILE A 222 21.64 -8.81 10.98
N PRO A 223 21.53 -7.92 9.99
CA PRO A 223 21.67 -6.49 10.24
C PRO A 223 20.41 -5.92 10.90
N PRO A 224 20.52 -4.83 11.71
CA PRO A 224 19.42 -4.32 12.52
C PRO A 224 18.16 -3.90 11.74
N GLN A 225 18.29 -3.54 10.46
CA GLN A 225 17.14 -3.19 9.61
C GLN A 225 16.23 -4.39 9.25
N MET A 226 16.65 -5.62 9.52
CA MET A 226 15.84 -6.84 9.36
C MET A 226 15.21 -7.26 10.69
N ASP A 227 14.65 -6.28 11.40
CA ASP A 227 14.12 -6.42 12.77
C ASP A 227 13.02 -7.48 12.88
N VAL A 228 12.14 -7.56 11.88
CA VAL A 228 11.08 -8.57 11.81
C VAL A 228 11.67 -9.98 11.73
N GLU A 229 12.68 -10.20 10.87
CA GLU A 229 13.36 -11.48 10.76
C GLU A 229 14.13 -11.83 12.03
N ILE A 230 14.80 -10.87 12.66
CA ILE A 230 15.50 -11.07 13.94
C ILE A 230 14.51 -11.53 15.02
N LEU A 231 13.37 -10.84 15.16
CA LEU A 231 12.34 -11.19 16.14
C LEU A 231 11.81 -12.61 15.94
N ALA A 232 11.42 -12.94 14.71
CA ALA A 232 10.87 -14.25 14.39
C ALA A 232 11.90 -15.37 14.53
N LEU A 233 13.13 -15.15 14.06
CA LEU A 233 14.22 -16.12 14.14
C LEU A 233 14.59 -16.43 15.58
N LYS A 234 14.73 -15.40 16.43
CA LYS A 234 15.05 -15.57 17.84
C LYS A 234 13.99 -16.42 18.55
N GLU A 235 12.72 -16.07 18.39
CA GLU A 235 11.60 -16.83 18.96
C GLU A 235 11.58 -18.28 18.45
N PHE A 236 11.89 -18.49 17.17
CA PHE A 236 11.96 -19.83 16.59
C PHE A 236 13.12 -20.66 17.16
N ILE A 237 14.31 -20.07 17.39
CA ILE A 237 15.45 -20.75 18.02
C ILE A 237 15.10 -21.16 19.45
N ASP A 238 14.45 -20.27 20.21
CA ASP A 238 14.16 -20.49 21.62
C ASP A 238 13.08 -21.56 21.85
N HIS A 239 12.15 -21.73 20.90
CA HIS A 239 10.95 -22.55 21.11
C HIS A 239 10.68 -23.61 20.05
N GLY A 240 11.32 -23.55 18.88
CA GLY A 240 11.07 -24.47 17.76
C GLY A 240 9.64 -24.41 17.21
N ASP A 241 8.90 -23.34 17.50
CA ASP A 241 7.47 -23.20 17.20
C ASP A 241 7.24 -22.04 16.21
N SER A 242 6.87 -22.39 14.98
CA SER A 242 6.64 -21.42 13.91
C SER A 242 5.45 -20.49 14.20
N LEU A 243 4.43 -20.97 14.89
CA LEU A 243 3.26 -20.15 15.22
C LEU A 243 3.62 -19.08 16.26
N LYS A 244 4.41 -19.44 17.27
CA LYS A 244 4.97 -18.46 18.23
C LYS A 244 5.89 -17.46 17.54
N ALA A 245 6.78 -17.94 16.66
CA ALA A 245 7.67 -17.08 15.87
C ALA A 245 6.91 -16.09 14.97
N LEU A 246 5.76 -16.48 14.42
CA LEU A 246 4.90 -15.54 13.71
C LEU A 246 4.23 -14.54 14.66
N ARG A 247 3.77 -14.98 15.83
CA ARG A 247 3.01 -14.15 16.78
C ARG A 247 3.83 -13.03 17.42
N VAL A 248 5.15 -13.16 17.54
CA VAL A 248 6.01 -12.07 18.03
C VAL A 248 6.09 -10.89 17.05
N ILE A 249 5.82 -11.13 15.76
CA ILE A 249 5.75 -10.06 14.76
C ILE A 249 4.61 -9.09 15.12
N PRO A 250 4.80 -7.78 14.99
CA PRO A 250 3.75 -6.80 15.27
C PRO A 250 2.44 -7.12 14.54
N LEU A 251 1.32 -7.08 15.26
CA LEU A 251 0.00 -7.42 14.72
C LEU A 251 -0.34 -6.72 13.38
N PRO A 252 -0.03 -5.41 13.17
CA PRO A 252 -0.29 -4.77 11.88
C PRO A 252 0.43 -5.44 10.70
N LEU A 253 1.66 -5.93 10.92
CA LEU A 253 2.44 -6.60 9.88
C LEU A 253 1.95 -8.04 9.63
N ARG A 254 1.55 -8.75 10.70
CA ARG A 254 0.88 -10.05 10.54
C ARG A 254 -0.39 -9.97 9.71
N ARG A 255 -1.23 -8.96 9.96
CA ARG A 255 -2.42 -8.67 9.14
C ARG A 255 -2.03 -8.33 7.70
N LEU A 256 -1.00 -7.50 7.51
CA LEU A 256 -0.51 -7.14 6.19
C LEU A 256 -0.15 -8.36 5.35
N PHE A 257 0.43 -9.43 5.91
CA PHE A 257 0.76 -10.63 5.12
C PHE A 257 -0.48 -11.26 4.48
N VAL A 258 -1.52 -11.53 5.28
CA VAL A 258 -2.78 -12.12 4.78
C VAL A 258 -3.47 -11.17 3.80
N GLU A 259 -3.55 -9.88 4.13
CA GLU A 259 -4.15 -8.89 3.24
C GLU A 259 -3.32 -8.66 1.96
N ALA A 260 -2.00 -8.89 1.98
CA ALA A 260 -1.16 -8.83 0.79
C ALA A 260 -1.47 -10.00 -0.15
N PHE A 261 -1.77 -11.20 0.37
CA PHE A 261 -2.25 -12.29 -0.48
C PHE A 261 -3.63 -11.99 -1.09
N GLN A 262 -4.55 -11.41 -0.32
CA GLN A 262 -5.81 -10.87 -0.87
C GLN A 262 -5.55 -9.83 -1.98
N SER A 263 -4.54 -8.97 -1.79
CA SER A 263 -4.13 -7.95 -2.77
C SER A 263 -3.56 -8.58 -4.05
N PHE A 264 -2.82 -9.68 -3.94
CA PHE A 264 -2.29 -10.46 -5.07
C PHE A 264 -3.43 -11.07 -5.90
N ILE A 265 -4.41 -11.70 -5.24
CA ILE A 265 -5.60 -12.22 -5.92
C ILE A 265 -6.32 -11.11 -6.67
N PHE A 266 -6.54 -9.96 -6.04
CA PHE A 266 -7.16 -8.80 -6.70
C PHE A 266 -6.38 -8.37 -7.95
N ASN A 267 -5.05 -8.23 -7.86
CA ASN A 267 -4.23 -7.85 -9.00
C ASN A 267 -4.36 -8.87 -10.15
N ARG A 268 -4.34 -10.16 -9.84
CA ARG A 268 -4.54 -11.22 -10.83
C ARG A 268 -5.93 -11.18 -11.45
N THR A 269 -6.99 -11.00 -10.65
CA THR A 269 -8.37 -10.87 -11.13
C THR A 269 -8.50 -9.71 -12.12
N VAL A 270 -7.96 -8.55 -11.78
CA VAL A 270 -7.99 -7.37 -12.66
C VAL A 270 -7.22 -7.62 -13.95
N SER A 271 -6.05 -8.25 -13.87
CA SER A 271 -5.25 -8.55 -15.06
C SER A 271 -5.95 -9.54 -16.00
N MET A 272 -6.48 -10.64 -15.46
CA MET A 272 -7.22 -11.65 -16.22
C MET A 272 -8.50 -11.07 -16.83
N ALA A 273 -9.25 -10.26 -16.07
CA ALA A 273 -10.45 -9.60 -16.60
C ALA A 273 -10.09 -8.65 -17.75
N TYR A 274 -9.01 -7.88 -17.63
CA TYR A 274 -8.57 -6.97 -18.71
C TYR A 274 -8.17 -7.73 -19.99
N ASP A 275 -7.45 -8.84 -19.85
CA ASP A 275 -7.00 -9.67 -20.98
C ASP A 275 -8.19 -10.38 -21.66
N ASN A 276 -9.17 -10.84 -20.89
CA ASN A 276 -10.38 -11.50 -21.41
C ASN A 276 -11.29 -10.52 -22.16
N SER A 277 -11.55 -9.33 -21.60
CA SER A 277 -12.26 -8.25 -22.29
C SER A 277 -12.13 -6.93 -21.55
N LYS A 278 -11.74 -5.87 -22.28
CA LYS A 278 -11.63 -4.51 -21.71
C LYS A 278 -12.96 -3.94 -21.21
N GLU A 279 -14.08 -4.45 -21.70
CA GLU A 279 -15.42 -4.05 -21.27
C GLU A 279 -15.74 -4.56 -19.85
N LEU A 280 -15.00 -5.55 -19.34
CA LEU A 280 -15.19 -6.10 -17.99
C LEU A 280 -14.86 -5.12 -16.87
N LEU A 281 -14.29 -3.97 -17.18
CA LEU A 281 -13.91 -2.95 -16.18
C LEU A 281 -14.78 -1.69 -16.24
N GLN A 282 -15.83 -1.70 -17.07
CA GLN A 282 -16.93 -0.74 -16.99
C GLN A 282 -18.09 -1.34 -16.18
N PRO A 283 -18.80 -0.56 -15.34
CA PRO A 283 -19.99 -1.04 -14.64
C PRO A 283 -21.07 -1.57 -15.60
N LEU A 284 -21.65 -2.72 -15.27
CA LEU A 284 -22.79 -3.32 -15.96
C LEU A 284 -23.98 -3.49 -15.01
N ASP A 285 -25.15 -3.78 -15.58
CA ASP A 285 -26.34 -4.10 -14.79
C ASP A 285 -26.05 -5.20 -13.77
N SER A 286 -26.58 -5.04 -12.56
CA SER A 286 -26.36 -5.92 -11.41
C SER A 286 -24.96 -5.91 -10.77
N ASP A 287 -23.99 -5.16 -11.31
CA ASP A 287 -22.70 -5.00 -10.63
C ASP A 287 -22.85 -4.29 -9.28
N VAL A 288 -21.87 -4.52 -8.43
CA VAL A 288 -21.68 -3.73 -7.22
C VAL A 288 -20.75 -2.56 -7.58
N CYS A 289 -21.15 -1.36 -7.18
CA CYS A 289 -20.40 -0.14 -7.42
C CYS A 289 -20.28 0.69 -6.14
N PHE A 290 -19.21 1.48 -6.07
CA PHE A 290 -19.11 2.59 -5.14
C PHE A 290 -19.77 3.83 -5.75
N ASP A 291 -20.68 4.47 -5.04
CA ASP A 291 -21.20 5.79 -5.41
C ASP A 291 -20.16 6.91 -5.20
N LYS A 292 -20.54 8.16 -5.42
CA LYS A 292 -19.69 9.34 -5.21
C LYS A 292 -19.18 9.51 -3.77
N ASP A 293 -19.87 8.94 -2.79
CA ASP A 293 -19.57 9.03 -1.36
C ASP A 293 -18.78 7.82 -0.83
N ASP A 294 -18.36 6.93 -1.73
CA ASP A 294 -17.73 5.63 -1.45
C ASP A 294 -18.67 4.63 -0.74
N ILE A 295 -19.99 4.74 -0.93
CA ILE A 295 -20.98 3.78 -0.41
C ILE A 295 -21.21 2.69 -1.47
N LEU A 296 -21.22 1.44 -1.03
CA LEU A 296 -21.47 0.29 -1.89
C LEU A 296 -22.97 0.14 -2.17
N GLY A 297 -23.31 -0.07 -3.44
CA GLY A 297 -24.67 -0.35 -3.89
C GLY A 297 -24.68 -1.08 -5.23
N ARG A 298 -25.86 -1.43 -5.72
CA ARG A 298 -26.01 -1.95 -7.10
C ARG A 298 -25.80 -0.82 -8.10
N TYR A 299 -25.30 -1.15 -9.29
CA TYR A 299 -25.25 -0.21 -10.40
C TYR A 299 -26.67 0.27 -10.76
N GLN A 300 -26.80 1.58 -10.96
CA GLN A 300 -28.05 2.31 -11.20
C GLN A 300 -27.93 3.25 -12.42
N ASN A 301 -27.01 2.95 -13.35
CA ASN A 301 -26.74 3.80 -14.51
C ASN A 301 -26.30 5.24 -14.17
N ASP A 302 -25.74 5.46 -12.97
CA ASP A 302 -25.13 6.73 -12.59
C ASP A 302 -23.68 6.77 -13.11
N PRO A 303 -23.29 7.75 -13.95
CA PRO A 303 -21.92 7.92 -14.43
C PRO A 303 -20.86 8.12 -13.33
N GLN A 304 -21.26 8.51 -12.12
CA GLN A 304 -20.36 8.66 -10.97
C GLN A 304 -20.11 7.35 -10.23
N GLN A 305 -20.89 6.30 -10.51
CA GLN A 305 -20.69 4.99 -9.91
C GLN A 305 -19.44 4.32 -10.47
N ARG A 306 -18.65 3.74 -9.57
CA ARG A 306 -17.38 3.09 -9.87
C ARG A 306 -17.48 1.62 -9.59
N LEU A 307 -17.17 0.82 -10.59
CA LEU A 307 -17.16 -0.64 -10.48
C LEU A 307 -16.34 -1.11 -9.28
N ALA A 308 -16.94 -1.98 -8.48
CA ALA A 308 -16.33 -2.58 -7.31
C ALA A 308 -16.01 -4.06 -7.60
N ILE A 309 -14.73 -4.42 -7.53
CA ILE A 309 -14.27 -5.80 -7.63
C ILE A 309 -14.16 -6.38 -6.22
N PRO A 310 -14.67 -7.61 -5.98
CA PRO A 310 -14.60 -8.25 -4.68
C PRO A 310 -13.15 -8.48 -4.23
N LEU A 311 -12.92 -8.26 -2.94
CA LEU A 311 -11.73 -8.75 -2.24
C LEU A 311 -12.09 -10.06 -1.54
N VAL A 312 -11.36 -11.14 -1.86
CA VAL A 312 -11.62 -12.47 -1.32
C VAL A 312 -11.33 -12.51 0.18
N GLY A 313 -12.27 -13.01 0.97
CA GLY A 313 -12.12 -13.29 2.39
C GLY A 313 -13.11 -14.37 2.82
N TYR A 314 -13.22 -14.63 4.12
CA TYR A 314 -14.04 -15.76 4.61
C TYR A 314 -15.54 -15.62 4.33
N SER A 315 -16.02 -14.39 4.07
CA SER A 315 -17.41 -14.10 3.68
C SER A 315 -17.61 -13.98 2.17
N TYR A 316 -16.58 -14.22 1.35
CA TYR A 316 -16.69 -14.11 -0.10
C TYR A 316 -17.71 -15.11 -0.67
N SER A 317 -18.55 -14.63 -1.58
CA SER A 317 -19.59 -15.43 -2.24
C SER A 317 -19.44 -15.38 -3.75
N LYS A 318 -19.69 -16.52 -4.41
CA LYS A 318 -19.67 -16.67 -5.87
C LYS A 318 -20.94 -16.12 -6.52
N LYS A 319 -21.18 -14.81 -6.34
CA LYS A 319 -22.34 -14.08 -6.89
C LYS A 319 -21.93 -12.78 -7.58
N ASN A 320 -20.85 -12.81 -8.37
CA ASN A 320 -20.38 -11.66 -9.13
C ASN A 320 -19.71 -12.10 -10.44
N ARG A 321 -19.56 -11.17 -11.38
CA ARG A 321 -19.02 -11.51 -12.71
C ARG A 321 -17.54 -11.90 -12.75
N PHE A 322 -16.77 -11.63 -11.68
CA PHE A 322 -15.35 -11.98 -11.58
C PHE A 322 -15.12 -13.37 -10.97
N ASP A 323 -16.18 -14.13 -10.70
CA ASP A 323 -16.09 -15.42 -10.03
C ASP A 323 -15.33 -16.48 -10.82
N HIS A 324 -15.33 -16.36 -12.15
CA HIS A 324 -14.58 -17.25 -13.02
C HIS A 324 -13.08 -17.07 -12.80
N GLU A 325 -12.57 -15.85 -12.96
CA GLU A 325 -11.17 -15.49 -12.75
C GLU A 325 -10.75 -15.78 -11.30
N ILE A 326 -11.55 -15.36 -10.31
CA ILE A 326 -11.25 -15.59 -8.90
C ILE A 326 -11.19 -17.08 -8.58
N SER A 327 -12.14 -17.88 -9.07
CA SER A 327 -12.14 -19.33 -8.82
C SER A 327 -10.92 -20.02 -9.43
N GLN A 328 -10.49 -19.59 -10.62
CA GLN A 328 -9.27 -20.11 -11.25
C GLN A 328 -8.03 -19.77 -10.41
N ILE A 329 -7.87 -18.51 -10.00
CA ILE A 329 -6.74 -18.08 -9.16
C ILE A 329 -6.71 -18.87 -7.85
N LEU A 330 -7.85 -19.00 -7.16
CA LEU A 330 -7.94 -19.75 -5.90
C LEU A 330 -7.57 -21.23 -6.06
N ALA A 331 -7.96 -21.85 -7.17
CA ALA A 331 -7.61 -23.24 -7.48
C ALA A 331 -6.10 -23.41 -7.73
N GLU A 332 -5.50 -22.52 -8.53
CA GLU A 332 -4.06 -22.52 -8.82
C GLU A 332 -3.22 -22.28 -7.56
N GLU A 333 -3.67 -21.39 -6.68
CA GLU A 333 -2.97 -21.08 -5.44
C GLU A 333 -3.24 -22.09 -4.31
N HIS A 334 -4.14 -23.06 -4.52
CA HIS A 334 -4.58 -24.03 -3.51
C HIS A 334 -5.05 -23.34 -2.22
N VAL A 335 -5.96 -22.36 -2.36
CA VAL A 335 -6.59 -21.63 -1.25
C VAL A 335 -8.08 -21.51 -1.52
N CYS A 336 -8.92 -21.60 -0.49
CA CYS A 336 -10.36 -21.35 -0.58
C CYS A 336 -10.77 -20.14 0.29
N PRO A 337 -11.96 -19.55 0.06
CA PRO A 337 -12.41 -18.40 0.85
C PRO A 337 -12.41 -18.65 2.36
N LYS A 338 -12.78 -19.85 2.81
CA LYS A 338 -12.85 -20.20 4.24
C LYS A 338 -11.47 -20.14 4.93
N ASP A 339 -10.38 -20.30 4.18
CA ASP A 339 -9.02 -20.26 4.74
C ASP A 339 -8.64 -18.86 5.24
N PHE A 340 -9.31 -17.81 4.74
CA PHE A 340 -9.18 -16.45 5.26
C PHE A 340 -9.73 -16.28 6.68
N PHE A 341 -10.37 -17.31 7.24
CA PHE A 341 -10.61 -17.44 8.66
C PHE A 341 -9.53 -18.35 9.29
N VAL A 342 -8.47 -17.73 9.82
CA VAL A 342 -7.33 -18.44 10.40
C VAL A 342 -7.62 -18.73 11.86
N LYS A 343 -8.13 -19.93 12.18
CA LYS A 343 -8.56 -20.32 13.54
C LYS A 343 -7.43 -20.16 14.58
N GLU A 344 -6.21 -20.50 14.18
CA GLU A 344 -5.00 -20.47 15.00
C GLU A 344 -4.47 -19.04 15.23
N MET A 345 -4.88 -18.07 14.40
CA MET A 345 -4.50 -16.65 14.47
C MET A 345 -5.68 -15.76 14.06
N GLN A 346 -6.78 -15.81 14.82
CA GLN A 346 -8.03 -15.13 14.43
C GLN A 346 -7.84 -13.63 14.19
N GLU A 347 -6.86 -13.02 14.85
CA GLU A 347 -6.51 -11.62 14.72
C GLU A 347 -5.98 -11.20 13.34
N VAL A 348 -5.62 -12.17 12.48
CA VAL A 348 -5.23 -11.94 11.07
C VAL A 348 -6.30 -12.34 10.06
N SER A 349 -7.43 -12.90 10.50
CA SER A 349 -8.53 -13.28 9.61
C SER A 349 -9.08 -12.08 8.84
N VAL A 350 -9.48 -12.30 7.59
CA VAL A 350 -9.98 -11.25 6.70
C VAL A 350 -11.35 -11.62 6.16
N GLU A 351 -12.34 -10.77 6.44
CA GLU A 351 -13.74 -10.98 6.02
C GLU A 351 -13.92 -10.94 4.50
N GLY A 352 -13.15 -10.06 3.85
CA GLY A 352 -13.32 -9.71 2.44
C GLY A 352 -13.75 -8.26 2.30
N GLY A 353 -14.31 -7.92 1.16
CA GLY A 353 -14.82 -6.57 0.90
C GLY A 353 -14.82 -6.26 -0.58
N PHE A 354 -14.61 -4.99 -0.91
CA PHE A 354 -14.59 -4.53 -2.29
C PHE A 354 -13.53 -3.47 -2.50
N ARG A 355 -13.03 -3.38 -3.72
CA ARG A 355 -12.08 -2.36 -4.17
C ARG A 355 -12.45 -1.87 -5.56
N GLN A 356 -12.23 -0.59 -5.81
CA GLN A 356 -12.53 0.03 -7.09
C GLN A 356 -11.65 -0.57 -8.20
N ALA A 357 -12.24 -0.86 -9.36
CA ALA A 357 -11.51 -1.40 -10.51
C ALA A 357 -10.52 -0.39 -11.11
N VAL A 358 -10.94 0.87 -11.20
CA VAL A 358 -10.20 1.97 -11.82
C VAL A 358 -9.84 2.98 -10.74
N MET A 359 -8.61 3.50 -10.76
CA MET A 359 -8.20 4.56 -9.84
C MET A 359 -8.77 5.89 -10.29
N GLN A 360 -9.09 6.76 -9.34
CA GLN A 360 -9.48 8.13 -9.67
C GLN A 360 -8.27 9.04 -9.61
N CYS A 361 -7.97 9.68 -10.73
CA CYS A 361 -6.90 10.63 -10.89
C CYS A 361 -7.45 11.99 -11.34
N HIS A 362 -7.36 12.99 -10.46
CA HIS A 362 -7.83 14.34 -10.73
C HIS A 362 -6.66 15.33 -10.87
N ASN A 363 -6.92 16.47 -11.51
CA ASN A 363 -5.95 17.57 -11.63
C ASN A 363 -4.59 17.13 -12.20
N PHE A 364 -4.61 16.16 -13.13
CA PHE A 364 -3.40 15.69 -13.80
C PHE A 364 -2.83 16.81 -14.68
N SER A 365 -1.55 17.11 -14.49
CA SER A 365 -0.84 18.12 -15.28
C SER A 365 0.64 17.79 -15.36
N VAL A 366 1.23 18.17 -16.49
CA VAL A 366 2.66 18.06 -16.77
C VAL A 366 3.19 19.48 -16.89
N TYR A 367 4.21 19.83 -16.12
CA TYR A 367 4.92 21.11 -16.24
C TYR A 367 6.41 20.86 -16.16
N GLN A 368 7.12 21.13 -17.26
CA GLN A 368 8.54 20.79 -17.41
C GLN A 368 8.76 19.31 -17.07
N SER A 369 9.63 19.00 -16.12
CA SER A 369 9.92 17.65 -15.66
C SER A 369 9.02 17.15 -14.51
N TYR A 370 7.96 17.90 -14.15
CA TYR A 370 7.09 17.57 -13.02
C TYR A 370 5.72 17.09 -13.46
N LEU A 371 5.27 16.02 -12.82
CA LEU A 371 3.89 15.57 -12.80
C LEU A 371 3.19 16.04 -11.53
N SER A 372 2.00 16.62 -11.69
CA SER A 372 1.10 16.92 -10.58
C SER A 372 -0.25 16.26 -10.79
N PHE A 373 -0.77 15.58 -9.77
CA PHE A 373 -2.06 14.88 -9.83
C PHE A 373 -2.57 14.57 -8.42
N THR A 374 -3.87 14.30 -8.28
CA THR A 374 -4.50 13.86 -7.03
C THR A 374 -5.08 12.47 -7.21
N LEU A 375 -4.72 11.54 -6.34
CA LEU A 375 -5.30 10.20 -6.33
C LEU A 375 -6.23 10.00 -5.14
N SER A 376 -7.32 9.28 -5.36
CA SER A 376 -8.21 8.83 -4.29
C SER A 376 -7.50 7.90 -3.29
N ARG A 377 -8.03 7.84 -2.07
CA ARG A 377 -7.53 6.92 -1.03
C ARG A 377 -7.51 5.47 -1.53
N GLY A 378 -6.49 4.72 -1.10
CA GLY A 378 -6.32 3.32 -1.50
C GLY A 378 -5.67 3.13 -2.88
N SER A 379 -5.45 4.20 -3.64
CA SER A 379 -4.73 4.18 -4.92
C SER A 379 -3.22 4.40 -4.72
N TYR A 380 -2.41 3.83 -5.63
CA TYR A 380 -0.95 3.88 -5.56
C TYR A 380 -0.40 4.75 -6.68
N ALA A 381 0.32 5.83 -6.33
CA ALA A 381 0.97 6.70 -7.33
C ALA A 381 1.96 5.95 -8.22
N THR A 382 2.60 4.91 -7.68
CA THR A 382 3.54 4.07 -8.41
C THR A 382 2.89 3.25 -9.52
N ILE A 383 1.58 2.95 -9.42
CA ILE A 383 0.83 2.30 -10.51
C ILE A 383 0.52 3.28 -11.64
N LEU A 384 0.17 4.54 -11.33
CA LEU A 384 0.03 5.58 -12.36
C LEU A 384 1.38 5.84 -13.05
N LEU A 385 2.44 6.01 -12.27
CA LEU A 385 3.79 6.24 -12.80
C LEU A 385 4.31 5.05 -13.59
N ARG A 386 3.96 3.81 -13.20
CA ARG A 386 4.25 2.61 -13.98
C ARG A 386 3.67 2.69 -15.39
N GLU A 387 2.41 3.12 -15.54
CA GLU A 387 1.75 3.26 -16.86
C GLU A 387 2.37 4.35 -17.73
N ILE A 388 2.90 5.40 -17.10
CA ILE A 388 3.56 6.52 -17.78
C ILE A 388 5.00 6.15 -18.18
N ILE A 389 5.80 5.69 -17.22
CA ILE A 389 7.23 5.41 -17.36
C ILE A 389 7.45 4.13 -18.19
N LYS A 390 6.62 3.10 -17.97
CA LYS A 390 6.79 1.72 -18.46
C LYS A 390 8.25 1.25 -18.35
N PRO A 391 8.83 1.22 -17.14
CA PRO A 391 10.26 1.03 -16.97
C PRO A 391 10.68 -0.39 -17.33
N SER A 392 11.89 -0.52 -17.89
CA SER A 392 12.54 -1.83 -18.08
C SER A 392 12.93 -2.49 -16.76
N ASN A 393 13.11 -1.73 -15.68
CA ASN A 393 13.29 -2.22 -14.32
C ASN A 393 12.59 -1.26 -13.33
N PRO A 394 11.46 -1.66 -12.72
CA PRO A 394 10.70 -0.82 -11.79
C PRO A 394 11.50 -0.33 -10.57
N VAL A 395 12.39 -1.16 -10.02
CA VAL A 395 13.18 -0.81 -8.83
C VAL A 395 14.20 0.27 -9.16
N VAL A 396 14.90 0.13 -10.29
CA VAL A 396 15.87 1.14 -10.76
C VAL A 396 15.16 2.45 -11.13
N ALA A 397 13.91 2.37 -11.60
CA ALA A 397 13.09 3.55 -11.87
C ALA A 397 12.53 4.21 -10.60
N GLY A 398 12.64 3.60 -9.43
CA GLY A 398 12.16 4.13 -8.15
C GLY A 398 10.68 3.86 -7.84
N LEU A 399 10.07 2.87 -8.51
CA LEU A 399 8.67 2.46 -8.30
C LEU A 399 8.42 1.60 -7.07
#